data_AF-A0A4S1FFJ1-F1
#
_entry.id   AF-A0A4S1FFJ1-F1
#
_cell.length_a   1.000
_cell.length_b   1.000
_cell.length_c   1.000
_cell.angle_alpha   90.00
_cell.angle_beta   90.00
_cell.angle_gamma   90.00
#
_symmetry.space_group_name_H-M   'P 1'
#
loop_
_entity.id
_entity.type
_entity.pdbx_description
1 polymer ?
#
loop_
_entity_poly.entity_id
_entity_poly.type
_entity_poly.pdbx_seq_one_letter_code
_entity_poly.pdbx_strand_id
1 'polypeptide(L)'
;MAEGRNQEILERRRAGETFAAIARDFGISQPRVRQVFEREEKRELRRRELAEADRRPDQPNPLQLEPRLRAMLAEFYGKADFTPDDIEALEFSRSNFACIGFNAADWRTLVKWMALAGKKPIAPHRWTVAEWLEHDARKPGKRR
;
A
#
# COMPACT_ATOMS: atom_id res chain seq x y z
N MET A 1 -19.51 10.45 9.14
CA MET A 1 -19.93 10.03 10.50
C MET A 1 -18.97 9.00 11.12
N ALA A 2 -18.62 7.90 10.45
CA ALA A 2 -17.75 6.87 11.06
C ALA A 2 -16.26 7.26 11.18
N GLU A 3 -15.74 8.10 10.29
CA GLU A 3 -14.33 8.52 10.31
C GLU A 3 -13.98 9.40 11.50
N GLY A 4 -14.82 10.39 11.83
CA GLY A 4 -14.63 11.24 13.01
C GLY A 4 -14.62 10.42 14.31
N ARG A 5 -15.55 9.47 14.45
CA ARG A 5 -15.58 8.54 15.60
C ARG A 5 -14.29 7.72 15.71
N ASN A 6 -13.78 7.21 14.58
CA ASN A 6 -12.58 6.38 14.59
C ASN A 6 -11.32 7.18 14.91
N GLN A 7 -11.23 8.44 14.44
CA GLN A 7 -10.16 9.36 14.81
C GLN A 7 -10.19 9.68 16.31
N GLU A 8 -11.36 9.95 16.87
CA GLU A 8 -11.51 10.20 18.30
C GLU A 8 -11.09 8.99 19.16
N ILE A 9 -11.43 7.77 18.72
CA ILE A 9 -10.94 6.52 19.35
C ILE A 9 -9.40 6.46 19.33
N LEU A 10 -8.75 6.85 18.23
CA LEU A 10 -7.29 6.87 18.09
C LEU A 10 -6.65 7.90 19.04
N GLU A 11 -7.19 9.11 19.07
CA GLU A 11 -6.70 10.21 19.92
C GLU A 11 -6.83 9.89 21.40
N ARG A 12 -8.00 9.43 21.85
CA ARG A 12 -8.23 9.03 23.25
C ARG A 12 -7.30 7.90 23.69
N ARG A 13 -7.07 6.91 22.82
CA ARG A 13 -6.13 5.83 23.12
C ARG A 13 -4.70 6.34 23.28
N ARG A 14 -4.26 7.28 22.43
CA ARG A 14 -2.94 7.94 22.51
C ARG A 14 -2.80 8.83 23.73
N ALA A 15 -3.88 9.45 24.19
CA ALA A 15 -3.94 10.21 25.44
C ALA A 15 -3.82 9.33 26.70
N GLY A 16 -3.72 8.00 26.55
CA GLY A 16 -3.51 7.06 27.64
C GLY A 16 -4.79 6.38 28.14
N GLU A 17 -5.95 6.67 27.55
CA GLU A 17 -7.20 6.02 27.96
C GLU A 17 -7.22 4.52 27.63
N THR A 18 -7.88 3.75 28.48
CA THR A 18 -7.99 2.30 28.31
C THR A 18 -9.03 1.94 27.26
N PHE A 19 -8.85 0.82 26.57
CA PHE A 19 -9.84 0.31 25.62
C PHE A 19 -11.22 0.08 26.26
N ALA A 20 -11.26 -0.25 27.56
CA ALA A 20 -12.49 -0.42 28.33
C ALA A 20 -13.26 0.89 28.50
N ALA A 21 -12.57 1.98 28.86
CA ALA A 21 -13.18 3.29 29.00
C ALA A 21 -13.74 3.79 27.65
N ILE A 22 -12.93 3.69 26.60
CA ILE A 22 -13.33 4.07 25.24
C ILE A 22 -14.53 3.22 24.76
N ALA A 23 -14.51 1.92 25.00
CA ALA A 23 -15.61 1.01 24.63
C ALA A 23 -16.95 1.42 25.25
N ARG A 24 -16.93 1.75 26.54
CA ARG A 24 -18.11 2.19 27.28
C ARG A 24 -18.68 3.48 26.69
N ASP A 25 -17.82 4.44 26.41
CA ASP A 25 -18.24 5.77 25.95
C ASP A 25 -18.80 5.76 24.52
N PHE A 26 -18.26 4.91 23.64
CA PHE A 26 -18.74 4.76 22.27
C PHE A 26 -19.83 3.68 22.11
N GLY A 27 -20.23 3.00 23.18
CA GLY A 27 -21.24 1.93 23.13
C GLY A 27 -20.85 0.76 22.24
N ILE A 28 -19.56 0.44 22.13
CA ILE A 28 -19.04 -0.68 21.32
C ILE A 28 -18.19 -1.63 22.17
N SER A 29 -17.98 -2.85 21.69
CA SER A 29 -17.15 -3.83 22.41
C SER A 29 -15.67 -3.44 22.42
N GLN A 30 -14.94 -3.81 23.47
CA GLN A 30 -13.49 -3.57 23.55
C GLN A 30 -12.69 -4.16 22.37
N PRO A 31 -12.98 -5.40 21.89
CA PRO A 31 -12.34 -5.93 20.69
C PRO A 31 -12.58 -5.04 19.46
N ARG A 32 -13.77 -4.45 19.36
CA ARG A 32 -14.09 -3.53 18.26
C ARG A 32 -13.29 -2.24 18.34
N VAL A 33 -13.13 -1.66 19.54
CA VAL A 33 -12.25 -0.49 19.74
C VAL A 33 -10.82 -0.81 19.33
N ARG A 34 -10.29 -1.96 19.76
CA ARG A 34 -8.93 -2.41 19.40
C ARG A 34 -8.75 -2.54 17.89
N GLN A 35 -9.70 -3.17 17.18
CA GLN A 35 -9.67 -3.26 15.72
C GLN A 35 -9.69 -1.89 15.04
N VAL A 36 -10.49 -0.95 15.55
CA VAL A 36 -10.55 0.41 15.01
C VAL A 36 -9.20 1.10 15.22
N PHE A 37 -8.65 1.05 16.43
CA PHE A 37 -7.35 1.62 16.75
C PHE A 37 -6.24 1.08 15.84
N GLU A 38 -6.08 -0.24 15.76
CA GLU A 38 -5.03 -0.88 14.94
C GLU A 38 -5.18 -0.52 13.45
N ARG A 39 -6.41 -0.37 12.96
CA ARG A 39 -6.67 0.02 11.57
C ARG A 39 -6.32 1.48 11.31
N GLU A 40 -6.71 2.40 12.18
CA GLU A 40 -6.41 3.82 12.02
C GLU A 40 -4.92 4.11 12.23
N GLU A 41 -4.26 3.44 13.17
CA GLU A 41 -2.82 3.53 13.36
C GLU A 41 -2.06 3.10 12.11
N LYS A 42 -2.43 1.96 11.50
CA LYS A 42 -1.86 1.51 10.22
C LYS A 42 -2.11 2.51 9.09
N ARG A 43 -3.29 3.14 9.04
CA ARG A 43 -3.62 4.16 8.04
C ARG A 43 -2.77 5.42 8.19
N GLU A 44 -2.58 5.90 9.42
CA GLU A 44 -1.71 7.06 9.67
C GLU A 44 -0.26 6.75 9.36
N LEU A 45 0.23 5.58 9.75
CA LEU A 45 1.59 5.14 9.41
C LEU A 45 1.76 5.11 7.89
N ARG A 46 0.83 4.48 7.16
CA ARG A 46 0.86 4.44 5.69
C ARG A 46 0.85 5.85 5.08
N ARG A 47 0.06 6.77 5.64
CA ARG A 47 0.04 8.17 5.18
C ARG A 47 1.39 8.86 5.38
N ARG A 48 2.05 8.63 6.52
CA ARG A 48 3.40 9.16 6.80
C ARG A 48 4.43 8.58 5.85
N GLU A 49 4.41 7.26 5.63
CA GLU A 49 5.31 6.60 4.67
C GLU A 49 5.15 7.17 3.26
N LEU A 50 3.91 7.38 2.79
CA LEU A 50 3.66 7.97 1.47
C LEU A 50 4.10 9.44 1.39
N ALA A 51 3.84 10.22 2.44
CA ALA A 51 4.32 11.61 2.50
C ALA A 51 5.86 11.69 2.53
N GLU A 52 6.54 10.72 3.13
CA GLU A 52 8.00 10.58 3.04
C GLU A 52 8.41 10.18 1.62
N ALA A 53 7.72 9.19 1.04
CA ALA A 53 7.96 8.74 -0.32
C ALA A 53 7.89 9.88 -1.32
N ASP A 54 6.93 10.80 -1.19
CA ASP A 54 6.75 11.95 -2.09
C ASP A 54 7.86 13.01 -1.95
N ARG A 55 8.51 13.09 -0.79
CA ARG A 55 9.60 14.07 -0.54
C ARG A 55 10.95 13.58 -1.05
N ARG A 56 11.09 12.29 -1.31
CA ARG A 56 12.33 11.67 -1.73
C ARG A 56 12.71 12.05 -3.17
N PRO A 57 13.98 12.35 -3.46
CA PRO A 57 14.43 12.69 -4.81
C PRO A 57 14.51 11.46 -5.75
N ASP A 58 14.66 10.26 -5.19
CA ASP A 58 14.78 8.98 -5.89
C ASP A 58 13.42 8.43 -6.35
N GLN A 59 12.75 9.13 -7.27
CA GLN A 59 11.45 8.69 -7.79
C GLN A 59 11.59 7.74 -9.00
N PRO A 60 10.77 6.66 -9.08
CA PRO A 60 9.91 6.14 -8.03
C PRO A 60 10.68 5.30 -6.99
N ASN A 61 10.31 5.37 -5.72
CA ASN A 61 10.96 4.62 -4.63
C ASN A 61 10.05 3.52 -4.05
N PRO A 62 10.61 2.49 -3.38
CA PRO A 62 9.84 1.39 -2.83
C PRO A 62 8.76 1.76 -1.80
N LEU A 63 8.83 2.93 -1.14
CA LEU A 63 7.81 3.32 -0.15
C LEU A 63 6.44 3.55 -0.79
N GLN A 64 6.40 3.84 -2.09
CA GLN A 64 5.15 3.99 -2.86
C GLN A 64 4.41 2.65 -3.03
N LEU A 65 5.12 1.52 -2.97
CA LEU A 65 4.51 0.20 -3.03
C LEU A 65 3.80 -0.15 -1.72
N GLU A 66 2.79 -1.01 -1.80
CA GLU A 66 2.11 -1.52 -0.61
C GLU A 66 3.09 -2.32 0.27
N PRO A 67 2.99 -2.25 1.61
CA PRO A 67 4.00 -2.83 2.52
C PRO A 67 4.27 -4.31 2.27
N ARG A 68 3.22 -5.09 1.97
CA ARG A 68 3.36 -6.52 1.62
C ARG A 68 4.18 -6.71 0.35
N LEU A 69 3.85 -5.96 -0.71
CA LEU A 69 4.54 -6.05 -2.00
C LEU A 69 5.99 -5.60 -1.89
N ARG A 70 6.24 -4.50 -1.17
CA ARG A 70 7.57 -4.01 -0.84
C ARG A 70 8.40 -5.06 -0.09
N ALA A 71 7.83 -5.72 0.91
CA ALA A 71 8.51 -6.75 1.67
C ALA A 71 8.87 -7.97 0.81
N MET A 72 7.93 -8.46 -0.01
CA MET A 72 8.17 -9.59 -0.92
C MET A 72 9.29 -9.28 -1.92
N LEU A 73 9.30 -8.09 -2.51
CA LEU A 73 10.34 -7.67 -3.44
C LEU A 73 11.69 -7.47 -2.73
N ALA A 74 11.70 -6.88 -1.54
CA ALA A 74 12.92 -6.71 -0.76
C ALA A 74 13.57 -8.04 -0.38
N GLU A 75 12.76 -9.02 0.02
CA GLU A 75 13.22 -10.39 0.30
C GLU A 75 13.78 -11.05 -0.96
N PHE A 76 13.06 -10.93 -2.08
CA PHE A 76 13.47 -11.50 -3.36
C PHE A 76 14.79 -10.95 -3.90
N TYR A 77 15.01 -9.63 -3.80
CA TYR A 77 16.26 -8.98 -4.21
C TYR A 77 17.35 -9.02 -3.11
N GLY A 78 17.03 -9.46 -1.90
CA GLY A 78 17.94 -9.40 -0.75
C GLY A 78 18.31 -7.99 -0.31
N LYS A 79 17.55 -6.96 -0.72
CA LYS A 79 17.80 -5.54 -0.36
C LYS A 79 16.51 -4.74 -0.24
N ALA A 80 16.46 -3.86 0.75
CA ALA A 80 15.26 -3.05 1.04
C ALA A 80 15.07 -1.85 0.09
N ASP A 81 16.16 -1.39 -0.53
CA ASP A 81 16.27 -0.22 -1.40
C ASP A 81 16.37 -0.62 -2.88
N PHE A 82 15.67 -1.69 -3.27
CA PHE A 82 15.57 -2.08 -4.68
C PHE A 82 14.98 -0.95 -5.53
N THR A 83 15.36 -0.93 -6.79
CA THR A 83 15.07 0.13 -7.75
C THR A 83 14.32 -0.44 -8.95
N PRO A 84 13.71 0.41 -9.79
CA PRO A 84 13.16 -0.04 -11.07
C PRO A 84 14.21 -0.70 -11.99
N ASP A 85 15.50 -0.41 -11.83
CA ASP A 85 16.59 -1.05 -12.59
C ASP A 85 16.78 -2.52 -12.21
N ASP A 86 16.65 -2.85 -10.92
CA ASP A 86 16.74 -4.24 -10.45
C ASP A 86 15.62 -5.11 -11.05
N ILE A 87 14.44 -4.54 -11.23
CA ILE A 87 13.29 -5.22 -11.84
C ILE A 87 13.45 -5.39 -13.34
N GLU A 88 14.01 -4.39 -14.01
CA GLU A 88 14.30 -4.48 -15.45
C GLU A 88 15.42 -5.48 -15.74
N ALA A 89 16.42 -5.59 -14.86
CA ALA A 89 17.49 -6.57 -14.97
C ALA A 89 16.97 -8.02 -14.95
N LEU A 90 15.83 -8.27 -14.31
CA LEU A 90 15.10 -9.55 -14.35
C LEU A 90 14.06 -9.61 -15.46
N GLU A 91 14.27 -8.86 -16.54
CA GLU A 91 13.46 -8.91 -17.76
C GLU A 91 11.97 -8.58 -17.50
N PHE A 92 11.68 -7.74 -16.49
CA PHE A 92 10.36 -7.22 -16.09
C PHE A 92 9.14 -7.95 -16.69
N SER A 93 9.01 -9.24 -16.34
CA SER A 93 7.98 -10.14 -16.85
C SER A 93 7.21 -10.77 -15.70
N ARG A 94 5.91 -11.01 -15.87
CA ARG A 94 5.10 -11.62 -14.82
C ARG A 94 5.62 -13.00 -14.41
N SER A 95 6.13 -13.76 -15.38
CA SER A 95 6.65 -15.12 -15.15
C SER A 95 7.83 -15.13 -14.17
N ASN A 96 8.71 -14.12 -14.25
CA ASN A 96 9.87 -14.02 -13.36
C ASN A 96 9.51 -13.69 -11.91
N PHE A 97 8.28 -13.23 -11.65
CA PHE A 97 7.75 -12.98 -10.31
C PHE A 97 6.71 -14.02 -9.87
N ALA A 98 6.42 -15.04 -10.70
CA ALA A 98 5.45 -16.06 -10.34
C ALA A 98 5.92 -16.92 -9.14
N CYS A 99 7.23 -17.10 -8.97
CA CYS A 99 7.83 -17.89 -7.90
C CYS A 99 7.72 -17.26 -6.51
N ILE A 100 7.48 -15.95 -6.41
CA ILE A 100 7.33 -15.23 -5.13
C ILE A 100 5.86 -15.00 -4.73
N GLY A 101 4.94 -15.77 -5.31
CA GLY A 101 3.53 -15.75 -4.92
C GLY A 101 2.76 -14.50 -5.35
N PHE A 102 3.23 -13.79 -6.39
CA PHE A 102 2.54 -12.62 -6.93
C PHE A 102 1.14 -12.96 -7.45
N ASN A 103 0.13 -12.27 -6.91
CA ASN A 103 -1.20 -12.31 -7.50
C ASN A 103 -1.35 -11.23 -8.60
N ALA A 104 -2.51 -11.20 -9.26
CA ALA A 104 -2.78 -10.23 -10.33
C ALA A 104 -2.80 -8.77 -9.84
N ALA A 105 -3.19 -8.51 -8.59
CA ALA A 105 -3.20 -7.17 -8.00
C ALA A 105 -1.78 -6.69 -7.66
N ASP A 106 -0.92 -7.58 -7.18
CA ASP A 106 0.50 -7.29 -6.94
C ASP A 106 1.21 -6.96 -8.25
N TRP A 107 1.00 -7.78 -9.29
CA TRP A 107 1.53 -7.52 -10.63
C TRP A 107 1.06 -6.17 -11.18
N ARG A 108 -0.24 -5.85 -11.05
CA ARG A 108 -0.78 -4.56 -11.47
C ARG A 108 -0.12 -3.40 -10.73
N THR A 109 0.08 -3.53 -9.43
CA THR A 109 0.70 -2.49 -8.59
C THR A 109 2.16 -2.28 -8.99
N LEU A 110 2.91 -3.37 -9.19
CA LEU A 110 4.28 -3.30 -9.67
C LEU A 110 4.37 -2.64 -11.05
N VAL A 111 3.47 -3.00 -11.98
CA VAL A 111 3.47 -2.43 -13.33
C VAL A 111 3.24 -0.92 -13.32
N LYS A 112 2.34 -0.42 -12.47
CA LYS A 112 2.13 1.02 -12.32
C LYS A 112 3.35 1.72 -11.74
N TRP A 113 3.99 1.11 -10.74
CA TRP A 113 5.20 1.66 -10.13
C TRP A 113 6.36 1.74 -11.14
N MET A 114 6.58 0.68 -11.92
CA MET A 114 7.56 0.65 -13.00
C MET A 114 7.27 1.68 -14.10
N ALA A 115 5.99 1.93 -14.39
CA ALA A 115 5.59 2.95 -15.36
C ALA A 115 5.95 4.38 -14.93
N LEU A 116 6.00 4.68 -13.63
CA LEU A 116 6.50 5.97 -13.13
C LEU A 116 7.98 6.19 -13.47
N ALA A 117 8.75 5.11 -13.59
CA ALA A 117 10.13 5.12 -14.08
C ALA A 117 10.24 5.07 -15.62
N GLY A 118 9.12 5.15 -16.35
CA GLY A 118 9.09 5.02 -17.81
C GLY A 118 9.27 3.58 -18.33
N LYS A 119 9.31 2.58 -17.45
CA LYS A 119 9.56 1.18 -17.82
C LYS A 119 8.28 0.45 -18.19
N LYS A 120 8.40 -0.52 -19.11
CA LYS A 120 7.28 -1.31 -19.62
C LYS A 120 7.60 -2.80 -19.51
N PRO A 121 6.62 -3.65 -19.17
CA PRO A 121 6.84 -5.07 -19.12
C PRO A 121 7.13 -5.60 -20.54
N ILE A 122 8.02 -6.60 -20.63
CA ILE A 122 8.42 -7.19 -21.92
C ILE A 122 7.21 -7.78 -22.66
N ALA A 123 6.31 -8.43 -21.93
CA ALA A 123 5.05 -8.95 -22.46
C ALA A 123 3.88 -8.50 -21.57
N PRO A 124 2.90 -7.76 -22.11
CA PRO A 124 1.70 -7.44 -21.37
C PRO A 124 0.87 -8.71 -21.16
N HIS A 125 0.61 -9.07 -19.91
CA HIS A 125 -0.10 -10.32 -19.60
C HIS A 125 -1.61 -10.27 -19.94
N ARG A 126 -2.26 -9.11 -19.79
CA ARG A 126 -3.70 -8.96 -20.07
C ARG A 126 -4.09 -7.59 -20.57
N TRP A 127 -3.51 -6.53 -19.99
CA TRP A 127 -3.69 -5.14 -20.39
C TRP A 127 -2.32 -4.45 -20.38
N THR A 128 -2.17 -3.48 -21.28
CA THR A 128 -1.08 -2.50 -21.30
C THR A 128 -1.18 -1.56 -20.09
N VAL A 129 -0.08 -0.85 -19.80
CA VAL A 129 -0.05 0.19 -18.77
C VAL A 129 -1.13 1.25 -19.00
N ALA A 130 -1.30 1.69 -20.26
CA ALA A 130 -2.27 2.71 -20.64
C ALA A 130 -3.72 2.26 -20.37
N GLU A 131 -4.08 1.03 -20.74
CA GLU A 131 -5.39 0.45 -20.48
C GLU A 131 -5.68 0.33 -18.97
N TRP A 132 -4.66 0.00 -18.17
CA TRP A 132 -4.81 -0.04 -16.72
C TRP A 132 -5.08 1.34 -16.10
N LEU A 133 -4.36 2.37 -16.55
CA LEU A 133 -4.53 3.75 -16.10
C LEU A 133 -5.91 4.29 -16.51
N GLU A 134 -6.32 4.02 -17.74
CA GLU A 134 -7.64 4.41 -18.26
C GLU A 134 -8.78 3.71 -17.51
N HIS A 135 -8.66 2.40 -17.28
CA HIS A 135 -9.66 1.66 -16.51
C HIS A 135 -9.76 2.14 -15.05
N ASP A 136 -8.65 2.56 -14.42
CA ASP A 136 -8.72 3.17 -13.09
C ASP A 136 -9.37 4.54 -13.07
N ALA A 137 -9.07 5.38 -14.06
CA ALA A 137 -9.73 6.67 -14.23
C ALA A 137 -11.25 6.50 -14.44
N ARG A 138 -11.67 5.43 -15.12
CA ARG A 138 -13.08 5.08 -15.34
C ARG A 138 -13.79 4.48 -14.13
N LYS A 139 -13.07 3.93 -13.15
CA LYS A 139 -13.70 3.46 -11.91
C LYS A 139 -13.87 4.66 -10.98
N PRO A 140 -15.10 5.16 -10.73
CA PRO A 140 -15.30 6.13 -9.67
C PRO A 140 -14.81 5.48 -8.38
N GLY A 141 -13.79 6.08 -7.77
CA GLY A 141 -13.21 5.57 -6.54
C GLY A 141 -14.35 5.23 -5.57
N LYS A 142 -14.36 4.01 -5.03
CA LYS A 142 -15.18 3.70 -3.86
C LYS A 142 -14.72 4.67 -2.77
N ARG A 143 -15.37 5.83 -2.66
CA ARG A 143 -15.33 6.70 -1.48
C ARG A 143 -15.68 5.79 -0.29
N ARG A 144 -14.70 5.54 0.58
CA ARG A 144 -14.85 4.71 1.78
C ARG A 144 -13.95 5.21 2.88
#